data_AF-A0A2V5L8W0-F1
#
_entry.id   AF-A0A2V5L8W0-F1
#
_cell.length_a   1.000
_cell.length_b   1.000
_cell.length_c   1.000
_cell.angle_alpha   90.00
_cell.angle_beta   90.00
_cell.angle_gamma   90.00
#
_symmetry.space_group_name_H-M   'P 1'
#
loop_
_entity.id
_entity.type
_entity.pdbx_description
1 polymer ?
#
loop_
_entity_poly.entity_id
_entity_poly.type
_entity_poly.pdbx_seq_one_letter_code
_entity_poly.pdbx_strand_id
1 'polypeptide(L)' 'RIFAPNLRRQRIWVPELKKFVRVRVTARGLKTINKHGAYKALKKAGAI' A
#
# COMPACT_ATOMS: atom_id res chain seq x y z
N ARG A 1 7.19 -27.25 -0.46
CA ARG A 1 6.68 -26.22 -1.41
C ARG A 1 6.79 -24.84 -0.77
N ILE A 2 7.32 -23.84 -1.48
CA ILE A 2 7.42 -22.46 -0.98
C ILE A 2 6.24 -21.67 -1.54
N PHE A 3 5.46 -21.03 -0.67
CA PHE A 3 4.35 -20.15 -1.07
C PHE A 3 4.79 -18.70 -0.91
N ALA A 4 5.16 -18.07 -2.03
CA ALA A 4 5.53 -16.66 -2.03
C ALA A 4 4.27 -15.76 -2.15
N PRO A 5 4.22 -14.64 -1.43
CA PRO A 5 3.16 -13.66 -1.61
C PRO A 5 3.25 -12.98 -2.99
N ASN A 6 2.10 -12.75 -3.63
CA ASN A 6 2.02 -12.02 -4.89
C ASN A 6 2.22 -10.51 -4.65
N LEU A 7 3.49 -10.09 -4.69
CA LEU A 7 3.92 -8.71 -4.47
C LEU A 7 4.01 -7.95 -5.80
N ARG A 8 3.27 -6.85 -5.93
CA ARG A 8 3.30 -5.99 -7.12
C ARG A 8 3.64 -4.55 -6.77
N ARG A 9 4.43 -3.89 -7.63
CA ARG A 9 4.71 -2.46 -7.52
C ARG A 9 3.50 -1.68 -8.03
N GLN A 10 2.90 -0.85 -7.18
CA GLN A 10 1.82 0.06 -7.55
C GLN A 10 2.06 1.46 -7.01
N ARG A 11 1.43 2.44 -7.67
CA ARG A 11 1.48 3.84 -7.31
C ARG A 11 0.14 4.22 -6.68
N ILE A 12 0.17 4.70 -5.45
CA ILE A 12 -1.02 5.09 -4.68
C ILE A 12 -0.97 6.60 -4.49
N TRP A 13 -2.09 7.27 -4.77
CA TRP A 13 -2.24 8.69 -4.47
C TRP A 13 -2.50 8.87 -2.98
N VAL A 14 -1.69 9.69 -2.31
CA VAL A 14 -1.90 10.07 -0.92
C VAL A 14 -2.39 11.51 -0.88
N PRO A 15 -3.69 11.75 -0.60
CA PRO A 15 -4.27 13.09 -0.66
C PRO A 15 -3.63 14.04 0.37
N GLU A 16 -3.24 13.54 1.54
CA GLU A 16 -2.65 14.33 2.62
C GLU A 16 -1.25 14.87 2.26
N LEU A 17 -0.50 14.14 1.45
CA LEU A 17 0.83 14.54 0.98
C LEU A 17 0.78 15.18 -0.41
N LYS A 18 -0.39 15.23 -1.06
CA LYS A 18 -0.60 15.59 -2.47
C LYS A 18 0.44 14.94 -3.40
N LYS A 19 0.85 13.71 -3.08
CA LYS A 19 1.94 12.99 -3.73
C LYS A 19 1.55 11.56 -4.04
N PHE A 20 2.14 11.03 -5.09
CA PHE A 20 2.06 9.62 -5.42
C PHE A 20 3.19 8.86 -4.73
N VAL A 21 2.83 7.87 -3.90
CA VAL A 21 3.79 6.98 -3.25
C VAL A 21 3.87 5.66 -4.01
N ARG A 22 5.08 5.19 -4.30
CA ARG A 22 5.33 3.90 -4.94
C ARG A 22 5.52 2.84 -3.86
N VAL A 23 4.68 1.81 -3.85
CA VAL A 23 4.69 0.77 -2.81
C VAL A 23 4.67 -0.61 -3.46
N ARG A 24 5.42 -1.54 -2.89
CA ARG A 24 5.29 -2.98 -3.19
C ARG A 24 4.21 -3.54 -2.28
N VAL A 25 3.08 -3.93 -2.85
CA VAL A 25 1.92 -4.36 -2.08
C VAL A 25 1.32 -5.62 -2.68
N THR A 26 0.71 -6.43 -1.83
CA THR A 26 -0.11 -7.56 -2.26
C THR A 26 -1.53 -7.12 -2.61
N ALA A 27 -2.29 -7.95 -3.32
CA ALA A 27 -3.69 -7.67 -3.62
C ALA A 27 -4.55 -7.46 -2.36
N ARG A 28 -4.23 -8.16 -1.26
CA ARG A 28 -4.91 -7.97 0.03
C ARG A 28 -4.55 -6.62 0.66
N GLY A 29 -3.28 -6.20 0.58
CA GLY A 29 -2.85 -4.89 1.05
C GLY A 29 -3.52 -3.73 0.31
N LEU A 30 -3.76 -3.86 -1.00
CA LEU A 30 -4.56 -2.90 -1.79
C LEU A 30 -5.98 -2.75 -1.25
N LYS A 31 -6.65 -3.86 -0.92
CA LYS A 31 -7.99 -3.81 -0.30
C LYS A 31 -7.96 -3.10 1.06
N THR A 32 -6.93 -3.34 1.86
CA THR A 32 -6.73 -2.66 3.15
C THR A 32 -6.52 -1.15 2.98
N ILE A 33 -5.72 -0.74 2.00
CA ILE A 33 -5.47 0.67 1.67
C ILE A 33 -6.77 1.38 1.25
N ASN A 34 -7.59 0.74 0.42
CA ASN A 34 -8.88 1.31 0.02
C ASN A 34 -9.88 1.38 1.18
N LYS A 35 -9.88 0.41 2.10
CA LYS A 35 -10.82 0.36 3.22
C LYS A 35 -10.49 1.38 4.33
N HIS A 36 -9.21 1.57 4.64
CA HIS A 36 -8.78 2.38 5.79
C HIS A 36 -8.18 3.74 5.41
N GLY A 37 -8.00 4.00 4.11
CA GLY A 37 -7.33 5.19 3.59
C GLY A 37 -5.82 4.99 3.44
N ALA A 38 -5.25 5.66 2.43
CA ALA A 38 -3.83 5.53 2.07
C ALA A 38 -2.89 5.96 3.20
N TYR A 39 -3.21 7.04 3.92
CA TYR A 39 -2.34 7.57 4.96
C TYR A 39 -2.21 6.63 6.17
N LYS A 40 -3.33 6.16 6.72
CA LYS A 40 -3.33 5.21 7.85
C LYS A 40 -2.63 3.89 7.49
N ALA A 41 -2.84 3.40 6.27
CA ALA A 41 -2.22 2.17 5.81
C ALA A 41 -0.71 2.31 5.61
N LEU A 42 -0.24 3.43 5.06
CA LEU A 42 1.20 3.68 4.85
C LEU A 42 1.95 4.01 6.13
N LYS A 43 1.33 4.76 7.06
CA LYS A 43 1.87 5.03 8.39
C LYS A 43 1.98 3.75 9.23
N LYS A 44 0.97 2.88 9.19
CA LYS A 44 1.00 1.59 9.88
C LYS A 44 2.03 0.63 9.29
N ALA A 45 2.32 0.76 7.99
CA ALA A 45 3.32 -0.04 7.30
C ALA A 45 4.76 0.50 7.47
N GLY A 46 4.95 1.65 8.14
CA GLY A 46 6.27 2.28 8.30
C GLY A 46 6.88 2.79 6.98
N ALA A 47 6.05 2.99 5.95
CA ALA A 47 6.48 3.59 4.68
C ALA A 47 6.54 5.13 4.74
N ILE A 48 6.04 5.70 5.85
CA ILE A 48 6.12 7.08 6.32
C ILE A 48 6.29 7.03 7.85
#